data_AF-A0A4Q5ZDD8-F1
#
_entry.id   AF-A0A4Q5ZDD8-F1
#
_cell.length_a   1.000
_cell.length_b   1.000
_cell.length_c   1.000
_cell.angle_alpha   90.00
_cell.angle_beta   90.00
_cell.angle_gamma   90.00
#
_symmetry.space_group_name_H-M   'P 1'
#
loop_
_entity.id
_entity.type
_entity.pdbx_description
1 polymer ?
#
loop_
_entity_poly.entity_id
_entity_poly.type
_entity_poly.pdbx_seq_one_letter_code
_entity_poly.pdbx_strand_id
1 'polypeptide(L)'
;MLLSLALLTGICHLSYSQTSWKGAISTSWNNASNWTNGVPTPTTDAILGDGNFSGSFQPTVNVAASCKSLTVGGARATTVTLTKNLVASGNVTNSSNGTISQPASTLTLSGNWVNNGIYSTTSSSARVIFGGVAQSIGGSAVTTFRRIKINTASTVTLANNITVSGTNSYLYVYGVLNPSESPGYTITSTILFKVFNNGKIKVNASGFTGNYILSGTVNLAAGAIVEYSSTSTNQTISNSFTYSTLIVSGTGVKSLAGNLPSLNSSNSSRGNIFVNSGTLDLLGFTANRGTAATGGNINVANGAILKIGSTNTFPSNYNTVVLSLNSTVEYNGTAQIVSARSYGNLILSSASGSVSKTFPGAAFTIAGNFTSIIGSGTGVSYSSASNITFNGSVTIGTSTTFNGSSNTHIVRGNWINNGTFSGSTGTIQFDGASSGISGSALA
;
A
#
# COMPACT_ATOMS: atom_id res chain seq x y z
N MET A 1 9.76 72.11 31.94
CA MET A 1 10.35 71.06 32.79
C MET A 1 9.78 69.72 32.31
N LEU A 2 10.66 68.92 31.71
CA LEU A 2 10.59 67.52 31.25
C LEU A 2 9.24 66.90 30.81
N LEU A 3 9.16 66.62 29.51
CA LEU A 3 8.34 65.57 28.92
C LEU A 3 9.14 64.25 29.01
N SER A 4 8.73 63.30 29.87
CA SER A 4 9.39 61.99 29.97
C SER A 4 8.86 61.05 28.89
N LEU A 5 9.63 60.86 27.84
CA LEU A 5 9.40 59.81 26.84
C LEU A 5 9.84 58.47 27.45
N ALA A 6 8.88 57.65 27.87
CA ALA A 6 9.14 56.27 28.28
C ALA A 6 9.50 55.46 27.03
N LEU A 7 10.80 55.24 26.83
CA LEU A 7 11.34 54.32 25.82
C LEU A 7 10.96 52.89 26.24
N LEU A 8 9.85 52.38 25.72
CA LEU A 8 9.51 50.97 25.80
C LEU A 8 10.58 50.21 24.99
N THR A 9 11.62 49.71 25.64
CA THR A 9 12.59 48.80 25.03
C THR A 9 11.86 47.50 24.71
N GLY A 10 11.20 47.46 23.56
CA GLY A 10 10.82 46.20 22.94
C GLY A 10 12.10 45.40 22.76
N ILE A 11 12.30 44.38 23.60
CA ILE A 11 13.32 43.37 23.38
C ILE A 11 12.87 42.67 22.10
N CYS A 12 13.35 43.16 20.96
CA CYS A 12 13.29 42.46 19.71
C CYS A 12 14.13 41.19 19.92
N HIS A 13 13.48 40.11 20.35
CA HIS A 13 14.11 38.79 20.40
C HIS A 13 14.52 38.47 18.96
N LEU A 14 15.80 38.63 18.64
CA LEU A 14 16.37 38.09 17.42
C LEU A 14 16.12 36.59 17.46
N SER A 15 15.12 36.14 16.71
CA SER A 15 14.86 34.72 16.51
C SER A 15 15.90 34.19 15.53
N TYR A 16 16.97 33.59 16.07
CA TYR A 16 17.98 32.95 15.25
C TYR A 16 17.38 31.71 14.58
N SER A 17 17.57 31.61 13.26
CA SER A 17 17.16 30.44 12.48
C SER A 17 17.97 29.19 12.82
N GLN A 18 19.18 29.36 13.35
CA GLN A 18 20.09 28.28 13.75
C GLN A 18 20.88 28.62 15.02
N THR A 19 21.34 27.57 15.70
CA THR A 19 22.31 27.64 16.79
C THR A 19 23.26 26.44 16.69
N SER A 20 24.54 26.69 16.94
CA SER A 20 25.61 25.70 16.75
C SER A 20 26.24 25.30 18.08
N TRP A 21 26.55 24.02 18.24
CA TRP A 21 27.21 23.50 19.43
C TRP A 21 28.69 23.89 19.45
N LYS A 22 29.09 24.61 20.50
CA LYS A 22 30.47 25.02 20.76
C LYS A 22 31.23 24.00 21.61
N GLY A 23 30.53 23.32 22.53
CA GLY A 23 31.12 22.32 23.43
C GLY A 23 32.21 22.87 24.37
N ALA A 24 32.12 24.15 24.75
CA ALA A 24 33.16 24.84 25.50
C ALA A 24 33.06 24.71 27.02
N ILE A 25 31.86 24.45 27.57
CA ILE A 25 31.60 24.51 29.02
C ILE A 25 31.32 23.13 29.61
N SER A 26 30.43 22.35 28.99
CA SER A 26 30.05 21.02 29.48
C SER A 26 29.41 20.19 28.36
N THR A 27 29.03 18.95 28.66
CA THR A 27 28.28 18.09 27.72
C THR A 27 26.78 18.39 27.69
N SER A 28 26.25 19.20 28.62
CA SER A 28 24.81 19.37 28.82
C SER A 28 24.15 20.19 27.71
N TRP A 29 23.18 19.60 27.01
CA TRP A 29 22.38 20.25 25.96
C TRP A 29 21.70 21.53 26.42
N ASN A 30 21.17 21.55 27.65
CA ASN A 30 20.43 22.69 28.19
C ASN A 30 21.30 23.83 28.73
N ASN A 31 22.63 23.72 28.66
CA ASN A 31 23.52 24.82 29.02
C ASN A 31 23.68 25.77 27.82
N ALA A 32 23.03 26.94 27.88
CA ALA A 32 23.04 27.93 26.82
C ALA A 32 24.46 28.38 26.40
N SER A 33 25.42 28.36 27.33
CA SER A 33 26.81 28.74 27.04
C SER A 33 27.54 27.75 26.13
N ASN A 34 27.03 26.53 25.96
CA ASN A 34 27.51 25.59 24.96
C ASN A 34 27.01 25.88 23.54
N TRP A 35 26.15 26.89 23.33
CA TRP A 35 25.56 27.21 22.05
C TRP A 35 25.96 28.61 21.56
N THR A 36 25.99 28.82 20.25
CA THR A 36 26.26 30.15 19.67
C THR A 36 25.11 31.12 19.94
N ASN A 37 23.86 30.65 19.80
CA ASN A 37 22.65 31.47 19.88
C ASN A 37 21.64 30.93 20.91
N GLY A 38 22.12 30.39 22.02
CA GLY A 38 21.30 29.76 23.06
C GLY A 38 20.81 28.35 22.69
N VAL A 39 20.10 27.71 23.62
CA VAL A 39 19.60 26.32 23.46
C VAL A 39 18.59 26.26 22.31
N PRO A 40 18.67 25.26 21.41
CA PRO A 40 17.70 25.08 20.33
C PRO A 40 16.25 25.02 20.82
N THR A 41 15.36 25.51 19.97
CA THR A 41 13.90 25.52 20.16
C THR A 41 13.23 24.89 18.93
N PRO A 42 11.92 24.57 18.94
CA PRO A 42 11.21 24.01 17.79
C PRO A 42 11.31 24.82 16.48
N THR A 43 11.72 26.09 16.54
CA THR A 43 11.89 26.99 15.38
C THR A 43 13.36 27.24 15.00
N THR A 44 14.32 26.72 15.79
CA THR A 44 15.76 26.93 15.59
C THR A 44 16.44 25.63 15.21
N ASP A 45 17.19 25.62 14.10
CA ASP A 45 17.98 24.48 13.66
C ASP A 45 19.20 24.27 14.60
N ALA A 46 19.42 23.04 15.05
CA ALA A 46 20.51 22.64 15.93
C ALA A 46 21.64 22.01 15.12
N ILE A 47 22.79 22.67 15.04
CA ILE A 47 23.94 22.22 14.25
C ILE A 47 25.07 21.75 15.16
N LEU A 48 25.42 20.46 15.07
CA LEU A 48 26.48 19.83 15.85
C LEU A 48 27.59 19.40 14.90
N GLY A 49 28.75 20.05 14.94
CA GLY A 49 29.89 19.66 14.09
C GLY A 49 30.17 20.56 12.89
N ASP A 50 29.67 21.80 12.90
CA ASP A 50 30.16 22.85 12.01
C ASP A 50 31.45 23.49 12.57
N GLY A 51 31.93 24.56 11.94
CA GLY A 51 33.14 25.27 12.36
C GLY A 51 33.11 25.83 13.79
N ASN A 52 31.91 26.00 14.39
CA ASN A 52 31.74 26.54 15.73
C ASN A 52 32.06 25.55 16.84
N PHE A 53 32.16 24.25 16.52
CA PHE A 53 32.53 23.24 17.51
C PHE A 53 34.03 23.29 17.81
N SER A 54 34.43 24.16 18.74
CA SER A 54 35.84 24.40 19.09
C SER A 54 36.27 23.80 20.44
N GLY A 55 35.32 23.44 21.31
CA GLY A 55 35.62 22.84 22.61
C GLY A 55 35.74 21.31 22.57
N SER A 56 35.97 20.69 23.74
CA SER A 56 36.18 19.24 23.88
C SER A 56 34.92 18.47 24.31
N PHE A 57 33.85 19.16 24.74
CA PHE A 57 32.67 18.51 25.28
C PHE A 57 31.67 18.13 24.18
N GLN A 58 31.45 16.82 24.01
CA GLN A 58 30.45 16.28 23.10
C GLN A 58 29.02 16.46 23.67
N PRO A 59 28.01 16.76 22.84
CA PRO A 59 26.66 17.06 23.32
C PRO A 59 25.93 15.84 23.87
N THR A 60 25.26 16.02 25.01
CA THR A 60 24.36 15.05 25.63
C THR A 60 23.00 15.70 25.84
N VAL A 61 21.95 15.15 25.22
CA VAL A 61 20.56 15.52 25.50
C VAL A 61 20.20 14.98 26.87
N ASN A 62 20.47 15.79 27.89
CA ASN A 62 20.36 15.48 29.32
C ASN A 62 18.99 15.86 29.92
N VAL A 63 18.19 16.62 29.18
CA VAL A 63 16.78 16.96 29.48
C VAL A 63 15.92 16.71 28.25
N ALA A 64 14.59 16.65 28.40
CA ALA A 64 13.72 16.66 27.23
C ALA A 64 13.96 17.95 26.42
N ALA A 65 14.22 17.81 25.12
CA ALA A 65 14.63 18.91 24.28
C ALA A 65 13.84 18.95 22.96
N SER A 66 13.89 20.09 22.28
CA SER A 66 13.29 20.25 20.96
C SER A 66 14.15 21.14 20.06
N CYS A 67 14.10 20.90 18.76
CA CYS A 67 14.75 21.70 17.73
C CYS A 67 13.85 21.77 16.50
N LYS A 68 14.14 22.69 15.58
CA LYS A 68 13.54 22.66 14.24
C LYS A 68 14.11 21.46 13.49
N SER A 69 15.37 21.48 13.10
CA SER A 69 16.08 20.32 12.55
C SER A 69 17.33 20.03 13.38
N LEU A 70 17.81 18.79 13.34
CA LEU A 70 19.06 18.37 13.94
C LEU A 70 20.05 17.98 12.84
N THR A 71 21.24 18.58 12.84
CA THR A 71 22.37 18.17 12.02
C THR A 71 23.52 17.72 12.92
N VAL A 72 24.11 16.55 12.65
CA VAL A 72 25.22 15.99 13.43
C VAL A 72 26.38 15.62 12.50
N GLY A 73 27.60 16.03 12.84
CA GLY A 73 28.80 15.83 12.01
C GLY A 73 28.93 16.86 10.87
N GLY A 74 29.72 16.52 9.86
CA GLY A 74 30.06 17.40 8.74
C GLY A 74 31.51 17.86 8.83
N ALA A 75 31.73 19.16 9.05
CA ALA A 75 33.06 19.76 9.10
C ALA A 75 33.92 19.24 10.26
N ARG A 76 33.28 18.89 11.38
CA ARG A 76 33.91 18.36 12.58
C ARG A 76 33.22 17.10 13.07
N ALA A 77 34.01 16.10 13.44
CA ALA A 77 33.50 14.86 14.01
C ALA A 77 32.76 15.15 15.32
N THR A 78 31.51 14.70 15.41
CA THR A 78 30.63 15.03 16.54
C THR A 78 29.78 13.84 16.93
N THR A 79 29.76 13.55 18.23
CA THR A 79 28.92 12.51 18.82
C THR A 79 27.87 13.14 19.71
N VAL A 80 26.60 13.02 19.35
CA VAL A 80 25.49 13.38 20.25
C VAL A 80 24.98 12.14 20.98
N THR A 81 24.81 12.25 22.30
CA THR A 81 24.23 11.17 23.13
C THR A 81 22.82 11.53 23.57
N LEU A 82 21.84 10.71 23.18
CA LEU A 82 20.41 10.93 23.43
C LEU A 82 19.93 10.16 24.67
N THR A 83 20.16 10.71 25.86
CA THR A 83 19.72 10.10 27.14
C THR A 83 18.30 10.49 27.58
N LYS A 84 17.74 11.53 26.97
CA LYS A 84 16.37 12.01 27.15
C LYS A 84 15.71 12.25 25.80
N ASN A 85 14.40 12.48 25.81
CA ASN A 85 13.63 12.63 24.58
C ASN A 85 14.06 13.88 23.80
N LEU A 86 14.11 13.76 22.49
CA LEU A 86 14.35 14.87 21.57
C LEU A 86 13.24 14.90 20.52
N VAL A 87 12.71 16.09 20.25
CA VAL A 87 11.75 16.33 19.16
C VAL A 87 12.41 17.23 18.12
N ALA A 88 12.51 16.75 16.88
CA ALA A 88 12.86 17.56 15.72
C ALA A 88 11.58 17.85 14.92
N SER A 89 11.17 19.11 14.82
CA SER A 89 10.00 19.51 14.02
C SER A 89 10.22 19.32 12.52
N GLY A 90 11.45 19.12 12.09
CA GLY A 90 11.91 18.91 10.73
C GLY A 90 12.86 17.73 10.66
N ASN A 91 13.97 17.91 9.95
CA ASN A 91 14.85 16.81 9.57
C ASN A 91 15.79 16.40 10.72
N VAL A 92 16.20 15.13 10.69
CA VAL A 92 17.36 14.63 11.44
C VAL A 92 18.39 14.17 10.41
N THR A 93 19.51 14.88 10.33
CA THR A 93 20.61 14.62 9.41
C THR A 93 21.86 14.25 10.19
N ASN A 94 22.27 12.99 10.10
CA ASN A 94 23.58 12.55 10.54
C ASN A 94 24.53 12.60 9.34
N SER A 95 25.32 13.67 9.23
CA SER A 95 26.32 13.86 8.18
C SER A 95 27.51 12.91 8.35
N SER A 96 28.44 12.96 7.39
CA SER A 96 29.73 12.26 7.53
C SER A 96 30.44 12.65 8.84
N ASN A 97 31.14 11.70 9.46
CA ASN A 97 31.78 11.83 10.77
C ASN A 97 30.83 12.23 11.93
N GLY A 98 29.52 12.21 11.72
CA GLY A 98 28.51 12.33 12.77
C GLY A 98 28.25 10.99 13.44
N THR A 99 28.04 11.01 14.76
CA THR A 99 27.55 9.88 15.53
C THR A 99 26.31 10.29 16.33
N ILE A 100 25.18 9.63 16.09
CA ILE A 100 24.00 9.72 16.95
C ILE A 100 23.96 8.44 17.79
N SER A 101 24.33 8.57 19.07
CA SER A 101 24.24 7.50 20.06
C SER A 101 22.92 7.63 20.81
N GLN A 102 22.01 6.67 20.63
CA GLN A 102 20.73 6.61 21.33
C GLN A 102 20.74 5.48 22.37
N PRO A 103 21.33 5.68 23.56
CA PRO A 103 21.41 4.63 24.56
C PRO A 103 20.04 4.31 25.14
N ALA A 104 19.19 5.31 25.39
CA ALA A 104 17.80 5.15 25.80
C ALA A 104 17.08 6.49 25.61
N SER A 105 15.96 6.53 24.86
CA SER A 105 15.09 7.72 24.72
C SER A 105 14.10 7.50 23.56
N THR A 106 13.18 8.46 23.40
CA THR A 106 12.44 8.64 22.15
C THR A 106 12.99 9.84 21.38
N LEU A 107 13.37 9.61 20.12
CA LEU A 107 13.62 10.65 19.13
C LEU A 107 12.39 10.73 18.21
N THR A 108 11.72 11.88 18.19
CA THR A 108 10.60 12.12 17.27
C THR A 108 11.03 13.10 16.21
N LEU A 109 10.74 12.80 14.95
CA LEU A 109 10.99 13.70 13.83
C LEU A 109 9.73 13.87 12.98
N SER A 110 9.54 15.08 12.45
CA SER A 110 8.46 15.38 11.50
C SER A 110 8.95 15.65 10.06
N GLY A 111 10.26 15.70 9.85
CA GLY A 111 10.90 15.72 8.53
C GLY A 111 11.62 14.42 8.19
N ASN A 112 12.62 14.48 7.32
CA ASN A 112 13.35 13.34 6.82
C ASN A 112 14.44 12.86 7.78
N TRP A 113 14.70 11.55 7.76
CA TRP A 113 15.86 10.93 8.36
C TRP A 113 16.93 10.71 7.30
N VAL A 114 18.12 11.28 7.50
CA VAL A 114 19.27 11.06 6.62
C VAL A 114 20.44 10.58 7.46
N ASN A 115 20.94 9.38 7.18
CA ASN A 115 22.10 8.81 7.86
C ASN A 115 23.27 8.59 6.90
N ASN A 116 24.28 9.44 7.00
CA ASN A 116 25.58 9.36 6.31
C ASN A 116 26.75 9.12 7.29
N GLY A 117 26.44 8.96 8.58
CA GLY A 117 27.39 8.69 9.66
C GLY A 117 27.03 7.43 10.44
N ILE A 118 27.34 7.42 11.73
CA ILE A 118 27.04 6.29 12.62
C ILE A 118 25.77 6.59 13.42
N TYR A 119 24.77 5.71 13.33
CA TYR A 119 23.64 5.68 14.25
C TYR A 119 23.71 4.41 15.09
N SER A 120 23.74 4.54 16.42
CA SER A 120 23.89 3.42 17.34
C SER A 120 22.82 3.41 18.41
N THR A 121 22.36 2.20 18.78
CA THR A 121 21.37 1.98 19.84
C THR A 121 21.88 0.91 20.79
N THR A 122 21.90 1.16 22.10
CA THR A 122 22.39 0.18 23.08
C THR A 122 21.27 -0.42 23.94
N SER A 123 20.23 0.32 24.31
CA SER A 123 19.06 -0.23 25.04
C SER A 123 17.94 -0.70 24.12
N SER A 124 17.04 -1.54 24.66
CA SER A 124 15.74 -1.82 24.04
C SER A 124 14.83 -0.59 24.04
N SER A 125 15.02 0.40 24.92
CA SER A 125 14.17 1.60 25.00
C SER A 125 14.44 2.67 23.93
N ALA A 126 15.48 2.51 23.11
CA ALA A 126 15.77 3.41 21.99
C ALA A 126 14.67 3.33 20.92
N ARG A 127 13.96 4.45 20.69
CA ARG A 127 12.84 4.53 19.76
C ARG A 127 12.94 5.75 18.87
N VAL A 128 12.63 5.56 17.59
CA VAL A 128 12.44 6.62 16.61
C VAL A 128 10.97 6.66 16.20
N ILE A 129 10.35 7.85 16.26
CA ILE A 129 8.97 8.08 15.85
C ILE A 129 8.94 9.03 14.65
N PHE A 130 8.43 8.54 13.53
CA PHE A 130 8.10 9.34 12.36
C PHE A 130 6.70 9.91 12.56
N GLY A 131 6.62 11.22 12.81
CA GLY A 131 5.39 11.92 13.19
C GLY A 131 4.92 13.01 12.22
N GLY A 132 5.66 13.26 11.14
CA GLY A 132 5.32 14.23 10.10
C GLY A 132 4.35 13.66 9.07
N VAL A 133 3.91 14.48 8.11
CA VAL A 133 2.95 14.04 7.08
C VAL A 133 3.63 13.21 5.99
N ALA A 134 4.70 13.73 5.40
CA ALA A 134 5.50 13.05 4.38
C ALA A 134 6.97 13.09 4.81
N GLN A 135 7.59 11.93 4.91
CA GLN A 135 8.95 11.76 5.41
C GLN A 135 9.68 10.72 4.58
N SER A 136 11.00 10.81 4.55
CA SER A 136 11.85 9.76 4.00
C SER A 136 12.87 9.24 5.01
N ILE A 137 13.32 8.00 4.80
CA ILE A 137 14.50 7.43 5.47
C ILE A 137 15.54 7.14 4.40
N GLY A 138 16.66 7.85 4.44
CA GLY A 138 17.74 7.70 3.48
C GLY A 138 19.11 8.01 4.07
N GLY A 139 20.01 8.48 3.21
CA GLY A 139 21.43 8.64 3.49
C GLY A 139 22.25 7.49 2.89
N SER A 140 23.57 7.61 2.90
CA SER A 140 24.50 6.63 2.34
C SER A 140 24.68 5.39 3.23
N ALA A 141 24.43 5.51 4.53
CA ALA A 141 24.55 4.41 5.48
C ALA A 141 23.19 3.77 5.78
N VAL A 142 23.11 2.44 5.65
CA VAL A 142 21.95 1.65 6.07
C VAL A 142 21.71 1.88 7.57
N THR A 143 20.53 2.40 7.91
CA THR A 143 20.21 2.68 9.31
C THR A 143 19.68 1.42 9.99
N THR A 144 20.32 1.01 11.09
CA THR A 144 19.81 -0.05 11.96
C THR A 144 19.11 0.57 13.16
N PHE A 145 17.79 0.43 13.22
CA PHE A 145 16.96 0.91 14.31
C PHE A 145 16.68 -0.19 15.34
N ARG A 146 16.50 0.21 16.60
CA ARG A 146 15.96 -0.66 17.65
C ARG A 146 14.43 -0.70 17.60
N ARG A 147 13.76 0.45 17.69
CA ARG A 147 12.29 0.55 17.59
C ARG A 147 11.89 1.66 16.66
N ILE A 148 11.01 1.36 15.72
CA ILE A 148 10.41 2.34 14.80
C ILE A 148 8.91 2.38 15.03
N LYS A 149 8.36 3.59 15.10
CA LYS A 149 6.92 3.84 15.00
C LYS A 149 6.65 4.84 13.88
N ILE A 150 5.75 4.49 12.97
CA ILE A 150 5.18 5.39 11.97
C ILE A 150 3.79 5.80 12.45
N ASN A 151 3.55 7.08 12.72
CA ASN A 151 2.27 7.57 13.22
C ASN A 151 1.17 7.56 12.14
N THR A 152 -0.09 7.62 12.55
CA THR A 152 -1.27 7.47 11.68
C THR A 152 -1.33 8.42 10.50
N ALA A 153 -0.92 9.68 10.68
CA ALA A 153 -0.91 10.69 9.62
C ALA A 153 0.37 10.69 8.76
N SER A 154 1.31 9.79 9.05
CA SER A 154 2.64 9.79 8.45
C SER A 154 2.72 8.83 7.27
N THR A 155 3.27 9.32 6.16
CA THR A 155 3.79 8.51 5.06
C THR A 155 5.31 8.53 5.10
N VAL A 156 5.92 7.37 5.32
CA VAL A 156 7.37 7.19 5.31
C VAL A 156 7.77 6.44 4.05
N THR A 157 8.57 7.10 3.21
CA THR A 157 9.11 6.54 1.97
C THR A 157 10.59 6.21 2.15
N LEU A 158 11.02 5.00 1.79
CA LEU A 158 12.43 4.63 1.86
C LEU A 158 13.22 5.22 0.68
N ALA A 159 14.40 5.74 1.00
CA ALA A 159 15.45 6.17 0.09
C ALA A 159 16.77 5.44 0.38
N ASN A 160 16.76 4.46 1.29
CA ASN A 160 17.80 3.45 1.50
C ASN A 160 17.17 2.24 2.21
N ASN A 161 17.84 1.09 2.18
CA ASN A 161 17.48 -0.07 2.98
C ASN A 161 17.56 0.28 4.47
N ILE A 162 16.73 -0.40 5.28
CA ILE A 162 16.75 -0.28 6.74
C ILE A 162 16.76 -1.65 7.41
N THR A 163 17.29 -1.68 8.63
CA THR A 163 17.25 -2.86 9.49
C THR A 163 16.57 -2.50 10.81
N VAL A 164 15.72 -3.39 11.34
CA VAL A 164 15.15 -3.28 12.69
C VAL A 164 15.53 -4.52 13.48
N SER A 165 16.40 -4.37 14.48
CA SER A 165 17.05 -5.51 15.14
C SER A 165 17.40 -5.33 16.62
N GLY A 166 17.59 -6.49 17.26
CA GLY A 166 17.98 -6.70 18.66
C GLY A 166 16.80 -6.94 19.61
N THR A 167 17.10 -7.26 20.86
CA THR A 167 16.12 -7.76 21.84
C THR A 167 15.00 -6.75 22.12
N ASN A 168 13.75 -7.23 22.10
CA ASN A 168 12.54 -6.43 22.35
C ASN A 168 12.37 -5.21 21.41
N SER A 169 12.91 -5.30 20.20
CA SER A 169 12.70 -4.34 19.11
C SER A 169 11.27 -4.40 18.58
N TYR A 170 10.87 -3.46 17.72
CA TYR A 170 9.68 -3.58 16.89
C TYR A 170 9.68 -2.59 15.73
N LEU A 171 8.95 -2.95 14.67
CA LEU A 171 8.51 -2.02 13.63
C LEU A 171 6.99 -1.92 13.66
N TYR A 172 6.48 -0.75 14.08
CA TYR A 172 5.06 -0.45 14.20
C TYR A 172 4.60 0.54 13.15
N VAL A 173 3.59 0.15 12.37
CA VAL A 173 3.04 0.96 11.28
C VAL A 173 1.58 1.32 11.60
N TYR A 174 1.34 2.59 11.93
CA TYR A 174 -0.01 3.16 12.05
C TYR A 174 -0.39 4.01 10.83
N GLY A 175 0.60 4.63 10.17
CA GLY A 175 0.44 5.37 8.92
C GLY A 175 0.80 4.50 7.71
N VAL A 176 1.54 5.07 6.77
CA VAL A 176 1.98 4.39 5.53
C VAL A 176 3.48 4.15 5.54
N LEU A 177 3.90 2.91 5.26
CA LEU A 177 5.28 2.56 4.94
C LEU A 177 5.40 2.20 3.46
N ASN A 178 6.23 2.95 2.74
CA ASN A 178 6.46 2.80 1.31
C ASN A 178 7.94 2.49 1.02
N PRO A 179 8.29 1.26 0.60
CA PRO A 179 9.66 0.88 0.27
C PRO A 179 10.24 1.49 -1.03
N SER A 180 9.49 2.37 -1.71
CA SER A 180 9.78 2.86 -3.07
C SER A 180 9.79 1.75 -4.13
N GLU A 181 9.71 2.14 -5.40
CA GLU A 181 9.68 1.20 -6.53
C GLU A 181 10.98 1.22 -7.34
N SER A 182 11.50 2.42 -7.65
CA SER A 182 12.74 2.57 -8.42
C SER A 182 13.62 3.69 -7.84
N PRO A 183 14.76 3.35 -7.23
CA PRO A 183 15.11 2.00 -6.78
C PRO A 183 14.12 1.48 -5.71
N GLY A 184 13.94 0.16 -5.65
CA GLY A 184 13.17 -0.49 -4.59
C GLY A 184 14.06 -0.83 -3.39
N TYR A 185 13.58 -0.61 -2.18
CA TYR A 185 14.33 -0.85 -0.94
C TYR A 185 13.76 -2.00 -0.11
N THR A 186 14.60 -2.51 0.78
CA THR A 186 14.27 -3.59 1.71
C THR A 186 14.17 -3.08 3.16
N ILE A 187 13.23 -3.70 3.88
CA ILE A 187 13.11 -3.65 5.32
C ILE A 187 13.50 -5.02 5.84
N THR A 188 14.61 -5.09 6.55
CA THR A 188 15.04 -6.31 7.24
C THR A 188 14.61 -6.25 8.70
N SER A 189 13.89 -7.27 9.18
CA SER A 189 13.56 -7.36 10.60
C SER A 189 13.51 -8.81 11.09
N THR A 190 14.18 -9.08 12.19
CA THR A 190 14.28 -10.42 12.78
C THR A 190 13.27 -10.68 13.91
N ILE A 191 12.32 -9.78 14.07
CA ILE A 191 11.50 -9.63 15.28
C ILE A 191 10.09 -9.14 14.90
N LEU A 192 9.31 -8.63 15.86
CA LEU A 192 7.92 -8.21 15.64
C LEU A 192 7.79 -7.06 14.61
N PHE A 193 7.12 -7.37 13.50
CA PHE A 193 6.58 -6.41 12.55
C PHE A 193 5.07 -6.36 12.68
N LYS A 194 4.50 -5.18 12.97
CA LYS A 194 3.06 -5.02 13.15
C LYS A 194 2.50 -3.83 12.38
N VAL A 195 1.48 -4.13 11.59
CA VAL A 195 0.64 -3.13 10.93
C VAL A 195 -0.66 -3.03 11.71
N PHE A 196 -0.96 -1.83 12.21
CA PHE A 196 -2.13 -1.57 13.05
C PHE A 196 -3.37 -1.27 12.20
N ASN A 197 -4.51 -1.11 12.86
CA ASN A 197 -5.75 -0.65 12.23
C ASN A 197 -5.51 0.65 11.44
N ASN A 198 -5.93 0.68 10.17
CA ASN A 198 -5.69 1.73 9.17
C ASN A 198 -4.21 1.96 8.80
N GLY A 199 -3.27 1.25 9.42
CA GLY A 199 -1.88 1.22 8.98
C GLY A 199 -1.78 0.54 7.61
N LYS A 200 -0.92 1.08 6.75
CA LYS A 200 -0.73 0.61 5.38
C LYS A 200 0.75 0.30 5.13
N ILE A 201 0.98 -0.82 4.45
CA ILE A 201 2.27 -1.15 3.86
C ILE A 201 2.12 -1.30 2.35
N LYS A 202 3.09 -0.79 1.58
CA LYS A 202 3.14 -1.00 0.13
C LYS A 202 4.13 -2.11 -0.20
N VAL A 203 3.77 -2.99 -1.14
CA VAL A 203 4.66 -3.93 -1.80
C VAL A 203 4.85 -3.40 -3.23
N ASN A 204 6.06 -2.97 -3.54
CA ASN A 204 6.43 -2.43 -4.86
C ASN A 204 7.40 -3.36 -5.62
N ALA A 205 8.06 -4.29 -4.92
CA ALA A 205 8.83 -5.36 -5.54
C ALA A 205 7.91 -6.43 -6.15
N SER A 206 8.49 -7.41 -6.85
CA SER A 206 7.75 -8.53 -7.46
C SER A 206 7.00 -9.41 -6.45
N GLY A 207 7.27 -9.29 -5.16
CA GLY A 207 6.54 -10.00 -4.11
C GLY A 207 6.84 -9.42 -2.72
N PHE A 208 6.11 -9.89 -1.70
CA PHE A 208 6.22 -9.37 -0.34
C PHE A 208 7.66 -9.41 0.19
N THR A 209 8.37 -10.53 0.00
CA THR A 209 9.75 -10.74 0.48
C THR A 209 10.77 -9.88 -0.25
N GLY A 210 10.44 -9.33 -1.43
CA GLY A 210 11.30 -8.41 -2.15
C GLY A 210 11.43 -7.04 -1.47
N ASN A 211 10.44 -6.63 -0.67
CA ASN A 211 10.54 -5.42 0.17
C ASN A 211 10.68 -5.74 1.66
N TYR A 212 10.14 -6.86 2.13
CA TYR A 212 10.03 -7.18 3.55
C TYR A 212 10.75 -8.50 3.84
N ILE A 213 12.02 -8.41 4.23
CA ILE A 213 12.86 -9.55 4.61
C ILE A 213 12.65 -9.78 6.12
N LEU A 214 11.59 -10.51 6.45
CA LEU A 214 11.12 -10.70 7.82
C LEU A 214 11.30 -12.14 8.26
N SER A 215 12.00 -12.36 9.37
CA SER A 215 12.14 -13.69 10.00
C SER A 215 11.46 -13.79 11.38
N GLY A 216 10.93 -12.68 11.90
CA GLY A 216 10.12 -12.65 13.12
C GLY A 216 8.61 -12.71 12.85
N THR A 217 7.81 -12.47 13.90
CA THR A 217 6.35 -12.45 13.79
C THR A 217 5.85 -11.28 12.95
N VAL A 218 5.09 -11.58 11.89
CA VAL A 218 4.32 -10.60 11.12
C VAL A 218 2.88 -10.57 11.63
N ASN A 219 2.45 -9.42 12.13
CA ASN A 219 1.09 -9.21 12.62
C ASN A 219 0.38 -8.14 11.79
N LEU A 220 -0.56 -8.57 10.95
CA LEU A 220 -1.49 -7.70 10.25
C LEU A 220 -2.78 -7.62 11.09
N ALA A 221 -2.95 -6.52 11.82
CA ALA A 221 -4.11 -6.35 12.69
C ALA A 221 -5.42 -6.24 11.89
N ALA A 222 -6.56 -6.42 12.55
CA ALA A 222 -7.85 -6.04 11.97
C ALA A 222 -7.81 -4.56 11.55
N GLY A 223 -8.12 -4.30 10.29
CA GLY A 223 -8.09 -2.99 9.64
C GLY A 223 -6.73 -2.62 9.02
N ALA A 224 -5.71 -3.47 9.14
CA ALA A 224 -4.45 -3.28 8.42
C ALA A 224 -4.62 -3.41 6.91
N ILE A 225 -3.85 -2.64 6.16
CA ILE A 225 -3.90 -2.54 4.71
C ILE A 225 -2.58 -3.02 4.11
N VAL A 226 -2.65 -3.95 3.17
CA VAL A 226 -1.51 -4.33 2.32
C VAL A 226 -1.84 -3.98 0.89
N GLU A 227 -1.00 -3.17 0.26
CA GLU A 227 -1.18 -2.70 -1.10
C GLU A 227 -0.06 -3.23 -2.00
N TYR A 228 -0.41 -4.03 -3.00
CA TYR A 228 0.47 -4.45 -4.08
C TYR A 228 0.35 -3.42 -5.22
N SER A 229 1.33 -2.52 -5.32
CA SER A 229 1.21 -1.27 -6.08
C SER A 229 2.24 -1.06 -7.19
N SER A 230 2.97 -2.10 -7.61
CA SER A 230 3.98 -1.92 -8.66
C SER A 230 3.35 -1.41 -9.96
N THR A 231 4.04 -0.47 -10.60
CA THR A 231 3.74 0.12 -11.91
C THR A 231 4.67 -0.39 -13.03
N SER A 232 5.66 -1.19 -12.67
CA SER A 232 6.71 -1.64 -13.59
C SER A 232 6.93 -3.16 -13.60
N THR A 233 6.40 -3.89 -12.63
CA THR A 233 6.53 -5.35 -12.57
C THR A 233 5.23 -6.03 -12.16
N ASN A 234 5.02 -7.23 -12.70
CA ASN A 234 3.98 -8.12 -12.21
C ASN A 234 4.35 -8.57 -10.79
N GLN A 235 3.34 -8.80 -9.95
CA GLN A 235 3.57 -9.15 -8.55
C GLN A 235 2.90 -10.46 -8.17
N THR A 236 3.53 -11.17 -7.24
CA THR A 236 2.97 -12.33 -6.56
C THR A 236 2.48 -11.92 -5.17
N ILE A 237 1.17 -12.05 -4.96
CA ILE A 237 0.51 -11.81 -3.67
C ILE A 237 0.75 -13.01 -2.76
N SER A 238 1.32 -12.77 -1.58
CA SER A 238 1.64 -13.82 -0.62
C SER A 238 0.36 -14.42 -0.03
N ASN A 239 0.31 -15.73 0.10
CA ASN A 239 -0.76 -16.46 0.78
C ASN A 239 -0.39 -16.84 2.23
N SER A 240 0.70 -16.30 2.78
CA SER A 240 1.15 -16.61 4.14
C SER A 240 0.43 -15.80 5.22
N PHE A 241 -0.39 -14.82 4.85
CA PHE A 241 -0.99 -13.87 5.77
C PHE A 241 -2.51 -13.83 5.67
N THR A 242 -3.17 -13.60 6.80
CA THR A 242 -4.59 -13.22 6.84
C THR A 242 -4.70 -11.71 6.61
N TYR A 243 -5.16 -11.31 5.42
CA TYR A 243 -5.38 -9.91 5.11
C TYR A 243 -6.66 -9.38 5.75
N SER A 244 -6.63 -8.16 6.29
CA SER A 244 -7.85 -7.42 6.60
C SER A 244 -8.33 -6.60 5.41
N THR A 245 -7.42 -5.91 4.73
CA THR A 245 -7.67 -5.23 3.47
C THR A 245 -6.52 -5.50 2.52
N LEU A 246 -6.82 -6.12 1.37
CA LEU A 246 -5.90 -6.29 0.26
C LEU A 246 -6.23 -5.27 -0.83
N ILE A 247 -5.25 -4.49 -1.25
CA ILE A 247 -5.38 -3.55 -2.37
C ILE A 247 -4.45 -4.00 -3.51
N VAL A 248 -5.00 -4.04 -4.71
CA VAL A 248 -4.26 -4.18 -5.96
C VAL A 248 -4.33 -2.84 -6.70
N SER A 249 -3.18 -2.27 -7.03
CA SER A 249 -3.06 -1.00 -7.74
C SER A 249 -1.85 -1.02 -8.69
N GLY A 250 -1.51 0.10 -9.31
CA GLY A 250 -0.46 0.18 -10.33
C GLY A 250 -0.87 -0.47 -11.65
N THR A 251 0.06 -1.11 -12.36
CA THR A 251 -0.14 -1.67 -13.72
C THR A 251 0.21 -3.16 -13.80
N GLY A 252 -0.19 -3.86 -14.86
CA GLY A 252 0.14 -5.27 -15.01
C GLY A 252 -0.64 -6.20 -14.05
N VAL A 253 -0.12 -7.40 -13.85
CA VAL A 253 -0.82 -8.53 -13.20
C VAL A 253 -0.29 -8.77 -11.78
N LYS A 254 -1.23 -8.90 -10.84
CA LYS A 254 -1.00 -9.27 -9.45
C LYS A 254 -1.63 -10.64 -9.21
N SER A 255 -0.82 -11.69 -9.21
CA SER A 255 -1.28 -13.07 -9.12
C SER A 255 -1.18 -13.62 -7.70
N LEU A 256 -2.11 -14.46 -7.27
CA LEU A 256 -1.99 -15.15 -5.98
C LEU A 256 -0.90 -16.23 -6.00
N ALA A 257 -0.11 -16.34 -4.92
CA ALA A 257 0.85 -17.43 -4.73
C ALA A 257 0.20 -18.78 -4.35
N GLY A 258 -1.04 -18.72 -3.86
CA GLY A 258 -1.78 -19.84 -3.29
C GLY A 258 -3.15 -19.39 -2.79
N ASN A 259 -3.94 -20.32 -2.25
CA ASN A 259 -5.19 -19.98 -1.57
C ASN A 259 -4.89 -19.01 -0.42
N LEU A 260 -5.53 -17.84 -0.44
CA LEU A 260 -5.45 -16.94 0.70
C LEU A 260 -6.13 -17.59 1.91
N PRO A 261 -5.56 -17.50 3.11
CA PRO A 261 -6.34 -17.64 4.33
C PRO A 261 -7.58 -16.75 4.22
N SER A 262 -8.72 -17.25 4.70
CA SER A 262 -9.96 -16.47 4.67
C SER A 262 -9.72 -15.08 5.25
N LEU A 263 -10.07 -14.03 4.49
CA LEU A 263 -9.78 -12.67 4.91
C LEU A 263 -10.44 -12.36 6.26
N ASN A 264 -9.80 -11.49 7.04
CA ASN A 264 -10.24 -11.15 8.41
C ASN A 264 -11.70 -10.70 8.40
N SER A 265 -12.55 -11.37 9.16
CA SER A 265 -14.00 -11.10 9.23
C SER A 265 -14.45 -10.75 10.65
N SER A 266 -13.54 -10.20 11.47
CA SER A 266 -13.81 -9.89 12.88
C SER A 266 -14.97 -8.91 13.11
N ASN A 267 -15.34 -8.12 12.11
CA ASN A 267 -16.59 -7.36 12.06
C ASN A 267 -16.96 -7.04 10.59
N SER A 268 -18.09 -6.36 10.39
CA SER A 268 -18.65 -6.06 9.07
C SER A 268 -17.77 -5.17 8.18
N SER A 269 -16.87 -4.37 8.76
CA SER A 269 -15.97 -3.45 8.04
C SER A 269 -14.62 -4.07 7.64
N ARG A 270 -14.40 -5.35 7.95
CA ARG A 270 -13.14 -6.07 7.73
C ARG A 270 -13.31 -7.15 6.67
N GLY A 271 -12.19 -7.48 6.03
CA GLY A 271 -12.12 -8.51 5.01
C GLY A 271 -12.53 -7.91 3.67
N ASN A 272 -11.64 -7.07 3.13
CA ASN A 272 -11.91 -6.33 1.91
C ASN A 272 -10.85 -6.60 0.85
N ILE A 273 -11.29 -6.63 -0.41
CA ILE A 273 -10.44 -6.62 -1.59
C ILE A 273 -10.81 -5.39 -2.44
N PHE A 274 -9.80 -4.60 -2.80
CA PHE A 274 -9.95 -3.49 -3.73
C PHE A 274 -9.00 -3.69 -4.90
N VAL A 275 -9.53 -3.84 -6.10
CA VAL A 275 -8.76 -3.85 -7.35
C VAL A 275 -8.94 -2.48 -7.99
N ASN A 276 -8.04 -1.55 -7.65
CA ASN A 276 -8.13 -0.15 -8.06
C ASN A 276 -7.63 0.07 -9.49
N SER A 277 -6.68 -0.75 -9.95
CA SER A 277 -6.14 -0.72 -11.31
C SER A 277 -5.39 -2.04 -11.60
N GLY A 278 -5.05 -2.28 -12.86
CA GLY A 278 -4.38 -3.51 -13.29
C GLY A 278 -5.26 -4.75 -13.13
N THR A 279 -4.62 -5.92 -13.01
CA THR A 279 -5.31 -7.20 -12.90
C THR A 279 -5.02 -7.86 -11.55
N LEU A 280 -6.05 -8.22 -10.80
CA LEU A 280 -5.97 -9.26 -9.77
C LEU A 280 -6.25 -10.62 -10.44
N ASP A 281 -5.23 -11.46 -10.55
CA ASP A 281 -5.35 -12.81 -11.12
C ASP A 281 -5.36 -13.85 -10.00
N LEU A 282 -6.50 -14.51 -9.80
CA LEU A 282 -6.64 -15.54 -8.78
C LEU A 282 -5.92 -16.84 -9.18
N LEU A 283 -5.57 -17.01 -10.46
CA LEU A 283 -5.12 -18.28 -11.02
C LEU A 283 -6.11 -19.39 -10.61
N GLY A 284 -5.61 -20.54 -10.13
CA GLY A 284 -6.43 -21.62 -9.58
C GLY A 284 -6.77 -21.48 -8.09
N PHE A 285 -6.54 -20.32 -7.47
CA PHE A 285 -6.67 -20.12 -6.04
C PHE A 285 -7.90 -19.29 -5.64
N THR A 286 -8.17 -19.26 -4.33
CA THR A 286 -9.32 -18.57 -3.74
C THR A 286 -8.91 -17.35 -2.90
N ALA A 287 -9.78 -16.35 -2.88
CA ALA A 287 -9.64 -15.11 -2.11
C ALA A 287 -10.92 -14.80 -1.32
N ASN A 288 -11.40 -15.78 -0.58
CA ASN A 288 -12.69 -15.70 0.13
C ASN A 288 -12.58 -14.88 1.41
N ARG A 289 -13.68 -14.24 1.80
CA ARG A 289 -13.81 -13.62 3.12
C ARG A 289 -14.15 -14.68 4.17
N GLY A 290 -13.71 -14.50 5.42
CA GLY A 290 -14.14 -15.33 6.54
C GLY A 290 -15.62 -15.09 6.93
N THR A 291 -16.14 -15.94 7.82
CA THR A 291 -17.57 -16.01 8.17
C THR A 291 -17.90 -15.53 9.59
N ALA A 292 -16.94 -14.98 10.34
CA ALA A 292 -17.16 -14.61 11.75
C ALA A 292 -18.18 -13.47 11.95
N ALA A 293 -18.35 -12.59 10.95
CA ALA A 293 -19.40 -11.58 10.90
C ALA A 293 -19.77 -11.28 9.44
N THR A 294 -21.04 -11.06 9.12
CA THR A 294 -21.48 -10.63 7.78
C THR A 294 -20.92 -9.25 7.44
N GLY A 295 -20.38 -9.07 6.23
CA GLY A 295 -19.85 -7.78 5.78
C GLY A 295 -18.77 -7.92 4.72
N GLY A 296 -17.86 -6.93 4.70
CA GLY A 296 -16.75 -6.85 3.78
C GLY A 296 -17.14 -6.47 2.35
N ASN A 297 -16.13 -6.05 1.60
CA ASN A 297 -16.29 -5.52 0.26
C ASN A 297 -15.31 -6.19 -0.70
N ILE A 298 -15.77 -6.49 -1.91
CA ILE A 298 -14.91 -6.71 -3.06
C ILE A 298 -15.28 -5.70 -4.15
N ASN A 299 -14.31 -4.87 -4.53
CA ASN A 299 -14.51 -3.79 -5.50
C ASN A 299 -13.52 -3.95 -6.65
N VAL A 300 -14.02 -3.84 -7.88
CA VAL A 300 -13.21 -3.77 -9.09
C VAL A 300 -13.51 -2.43 -9.77
N ALA A 301 -12.49 -1.57 -9.82
CA ALA A 301 -12.60 -0.22 -10.36
C ALA A 301 -12.69 -0.21 -11.89
N ASN A 302 -13.05 0.94 -12.46
CA ASN A 302 -13.01 1.15 -13.90
C ASN A 302 -11.60 0.90 -14.45
N GLY A 303 -11.51 0.11 -15.54
CA GLY A 303 -10.24 -0.29 -16.16
C GLY A 303 -9.47 -1.39 -15.42
N ALA A 304 -9.94 -1.83 -14.24
CA ALA A 304 -9.33 -2.93 -13.50
C ALA A 304 -9.97 -4.27 -13.86
N ILE A 305 -9.22 -5.36 -13.67
CA ILE A 305 -9.62 -6.72 -14.03
C ILE A 305 -9.54 -7.64 -12.80
N LEU A 306 -10.61 -8.41 -12.55
CA LEU A 306 -10.57 -9.60 -11.71
C LEU A 306 -10.61 -10.85 -12.60
N LYS A 307 -9.55 -11.64 -12.57
CA LYS A 307 -9.42 -12.87 -13.36
C LYS A 307 -9.50 -14.10 -12.46
N ILE A 308 -10.40 -15.03 -12.80
CA ILE A 308 -10.74 -16.21 -12.01
C ILE A 308 -10.41 -17.46 -12.85
N GLY A 309 -9.45 -18.27 -12.41
CA GLY A 309 -9.03 -19.49 -13.12
C GLY A 309 -9.54 -20.80 -12.49
N SER A 310 -9.03 -21.92 -13.01
CA SER A 310 -9.39 -23.29 -12.62
C SER A 310 -10.92 -23.52 -12.61
N THR A 311 -11.45 -24.30 -11.68
CA THR A 311 -12.89 -24.54 -11.50
C THR A 311 -13.54 -23.54 -10.52
N ASN A 312 -12.81 -22.49 -10.12
CA ASN A 312 -13.28 -21.54 -9.11
C ASN A 312 -14.44 -20.68 -9.62
N THR A 313 -15.25 -20.23 -8.66
CA THR A 313 -16.32 -19.24 -8.86
C THR A 313 -15.89 -17.87 -8.32
N PHE A 314 -16.79 -16.89 -8.34
CA PHE A 314 -16.50 -15.57 -7.79
C PHE A 314 -16.18 -15.64 -6.28
N PRO A 315 -15.21 -14.87 -5.76
CA PRO A 315 -14.86 -14.86 -4.34
C PRO A 315 -16.08 -14.74 -3.40
N SER A 316 -16.16 -15.61 -2.40
CA SER A 316 -17.34 -15.79 -1.55
C SER A 316 -17.30 -14.94 -0.26
N ASN A 317 -18.46 -14.86 0.40
CA ASN A 317 -18.69 -14.26 1.73
C ASN A 317 -18.53 -12.74 1.84
N TYR A 318 -18.41 -12.02 0.73
CA TYR A 318 -18.48 -10.56 0.70
C TYR A 318 -19.94 -10.10 0.64
N ASN A 319 -20.36 -9.28 1.59
CA ASN A 319 -21.70 -8.71 1.60
C ASN A 319 -21.88 -7.65 0.50
N THR A 320 -20.81 -6.90 0.20
CA THR A 320 -20.84 -5.85 -0.80
C THR A 320 -19.91 -6.21 -1.97
N VAL A 321 -20.47 -6.21 -3.18
CA VAL A 321 -19.72 -6.45 -4.42
C VAL A 321 -19.97 -5.28 -5.35
N VAL A 322 -18.92 -4.53 -5.67
CA VAL A 322 -19.00 -3.39 -6.59
C VAL A 322 -18.13 -3.69 -7.81
N LEU A 323 -18.79 -3.91 -8.94
CA LEU A 323 -18.13 -4.06 -10.24
C LEU A 323 -18.47 -2.80 -11.04
N SER A 324 -17.51 -1.88 -11.14
CA SER A 324 -17.73 -0.59 -11.81
C SER A 324 -18.06 -0.81 -13.29
N LEU A 325 -18.75 0.14 -13.94
CA LEU A 325 -19.22 0.00 -15.32
C LEU A 325 -18.12 -0.45 -16.30
N ASN A 326 -16.92 0.14 -16.18
CA ASN A 326 -15.77 -0.18 -17.04
C ASN A 326 -14.78 -1.18 -16.41
N SER A 327 -15.16 -1.85 -15.31
CA SER A 327 -14.37 -2.97 -14.76
C SER A 327 -14.56 -4.23 -15.59
N THR A 328 -13.65 -5.21 -15.47
CA THR A 328 -13.81 -6.50 -16.14
C THR A 328 -13.69 -7.64 -15.14
N VAL A 329 -14.63 -8.58 -15.20
CA VAL A 329 -14.46 -9.90 -14.58
C VAL A 329 -14.25 -10.93 -15.69
N GLU A 330 -13.16 -11.70 -15.59
CA GLU A 330 -12.85 -12.78 -16.52
C GLU A 330 -12.94 -14.13 -15.81
N TYR A 331 -13.81 -15.01 -16.30
CA TYR A 331 -13.82 -16.43 -15.95
C TYR A 331 -12.93 -17.19 -16.93
N ASN A 332 -11.63 -17.22 -16.63
CA ASN A 332 -10.55 -17.76 -17.47
C ASN A 332 -10.22 -19.23 -17.20
N GLY A 333 -10.91 -19.89 -16.28
CA GLY A 333 -10.58 -21.25 -15.87
C GLY A 333 -11.03 -22.35 -16.84
N THR A 334 -11.20 -23.57 -16.32
CA THR A 334 -11.81 -24.68 -17.06
C THR A 334 -13.32 -24.61 -16.93
N ALA A 335 -13.98 -25.63 -16.38
CA ALA A 335 -15.41 -25.58 -16.10
C ALA A 335 -15.68 -24.66 -14.90
N GLN A 336 -16.40 -23.57 -15.11
CA GLN A 336 -16.69 -22.58 -14.05
C GLN A 336 -18.16 -22.22 -14.03
N ILE A 337 -18.66 -21.96 -12.83
CA ILE A 337 -20.00 -21.41 -12.62
C ILE A 337 -19.86 -19.89 -12.49
N VAL A 338 -20.52 -19.17 -13.38
CA VAL A 338 -20.66 -17.71 -13.34
C VAL A 338 -21.64 -17.36 -12.24
N SER A 339 -21.29 -16.39 -11.40
CA SER A 339 -22.16 -15.98 -10.29
C SER A 339 -23.21 -14.96 -10.77
N ALA A 340 -24.43 -15.03 -10.22
CA ALA A 340 -25.45 -14.01 -10.50
C ALA A 340 -25.04 -12.67 -9.86
N ARG A 341 -24.47 -11.77 -10.67
CA ARG A 341 -24.01 -10.44 -10.26
C ARG A 341 -24.29 -9.43 -11.37
N SER A 342 -24.34 -8.15 -11.01
CA SER A 342 -24.27 -7.08 -11.99
C SER A 342 -22.81 -6.85 -12.35
N TYR A 343 -22.44 -7.16 -13.59
CA TYR A 343 -21.07 -6.98 -14.09
C TYR A 343 -20.92 -5.63 -14.79
N GLY A 344 -19.73 -5.04 -14.74
CA GLY A 344 -19.31 -4.04 -15.71
C GLY A 344 -19.15 -4.70 -17.07
N ASN A 345 -17.95 -5.17 -17.37
CA ASN A 345 -17.69 -6.10 -18.46
C ASN A 345 -17.55 -7.54 -17.91
N LEU A 346 -17.99 -8.51 -18.72
CA LEU A 346 -17.85 -9.94 -18.41
C LEU A 346 -17.16 -10.64 -19.59
N ILE A 347 -16.06 -11.35 -19.28
CA ILE A 347 -15.35 -12.19 -20.24
C ILE A 347 -15.44 -13.65 -19.82
N LEU A 348 -15.80 -14.52 -20.77
CA LEU A 348 -15.65 -15.96 -20.65
C LEU A 348 -14.50 -16.43 -21.53
N SER A 349 -13.52 -17.11 -20.94
CA SER A 349 -12.37 -17.63 -21.67
C SER A 349 -11.90 -18.99 -21.14
N SER A 350 -11.08 -19.67 -21.93
CA SER A 350 -10.48 -20.95 -21.53
C SER A 350 -8.99 -20.78 -21.24
N ALA A 351 -8.54 -21.28 -20.09
CA ALA A 351 -7.12 -21.40 -19.78
C ALA A 351 -6.47 -22.57 -20.54
N SER A 352 -7.24 -23.61 -20.87
CA SER A 352 -6.75 -24.78 -21.59
C SER A 352 -7.91 -25.63 -22.12
N GLY A 353 -7.71 -26.25 -23.29
CA GLY A 353 -8.69 -27.14 -23.91
C GLY A 353 -10.04 -26.46 -24.24
N SER A 354 -11.02 -27.30 -24.57
CA SER A 354 -12.41 -26.86 -24.76
C SER A 354 -13.14 -26.95 -23.43
N VAL A 355 -13.82 -25.87 -23.02
CA VAL A 355 -14.42 -25.76 -21.68
C VAL A 355 -15.87 -25.33 -21.77
N SER A 356 -16.66 -25.74 -20.77
CA SER A 356 -18.03 -25.28 -20.61
C SER A 356 -18.16 -24.36 -19.40
N LYS A 357 -18.75 -23.18 -19.60
CA LYS A 357 -19.07 -22.23 -18.54
C LYS A 357 -20.58 -22.24 -18.30
N THR A 358 -20.98 -22.30 -17.03
CA THR A 358 -22.39 -22.36 -16.65
C THR A 358 -22.85 -20.99 -16.17
N PHE A 359 -23.82 -20.39 -16.87
CA PHE A 359 -24.49 -19.19 -16.37
C PHE A 359 -25.41 -19.52 -15.19
N PRO A 360 -25.66 -18.55 -14.29
CA PRO A 360 -26.53 -18.77 -13.15
C PRO A 360 -27.98 -18.98 -13.57
N GLY A 361 -28.74 -19.75 -12.78
CA GLY A 361 -30.18 -19.92 -12.96
C GLY A 361 -31.03 -18.71 -12.55
N ALA A 362 -30.40 -17.62 -12.09
CA ALA A 362 -31.06 -16.36 -11.79
C ALA A 362 -30.72 -15.33 -12.88
N ALA A 363 -31.69 -14.48 -13.23
CA ALA A 363 -31.45 -13.40 -14.17
C ALA A 363 -30.38 -12.44 -13.65
N PHE A 364 -29.55 -11.92 -14.55
CA PHE A 364 -28.51 -10.96 -14.20
C PHE A 364 -28.24 -9.98 -15.35
N THR A 365 -27.50 -8.93 -15.03
CA THR A 365 -27.20 -7.82 -15.96
C THR A 365 -25.71 -7.68 -16.17
N ILE A 366 -25.31 -7.43 -17.41
CA ILE A 366 -23.98 -6.99 -17.79
C ILE A 366 -24.14 -5.56 -18.27
N ALA A 367 -23.68 -4.61 -17.46
CA ALA A 367 -23.86 -3.19 -17.66
C ALA A 367 -23.01 -2.64 -18.82
N GLY A 368 -21.83 -3.22 -19.01
CA GLY A 368 -20.92 -2.99 -20.13
C GLY A 368 -20.97 -4.14 -21.14
N ASN A 369 -19.81 -4.51 -21.69
CA ASN A 369 -19.72 -5.51 -22.76
C ASN A 369 -19.63 -6.93 -22.23
N PHE A 370 -20.22 -7.86 -22.99
CA PHE A 370 -20.00 -9.28 -22.83
C PHE A 370 -19.15 -9.82 -23.99
N THR A 371 -18.15 -10.64 -23.66
CA THR A 371 -17.25 -11.23 -24.64
C THR A 371 -16.95 -12.69 -24.30
N SER A 372 -17.13 -13.61 -25.24
CA SER A 372 -16.54 -14.95 -25.18
C SER A 372 -15.37 -15.06 -26.14
N ILE A 373 -14.24 -15.58 -25.68
CA ILE A 373 -13.03 -15.83 -26.47
C ILE A 373 -12.40 -17.15 -26.06
N ILE A 374 -11.60 -17.78 -26.92
CA ILE A 374 -10.93 -19.04 -26.57
C ILE A 374 -9.83 -18.89 -25.51
N GLY A 375 -9.27 -17.70 -25.31
CA GLY A 375 -8.11 -17.53 -24.44
C GLY A 375 -6.94 -18.40 -24.92
N SER A 376 -6.36 -19.19 -24.02
CA SER A 376 -5.31 -20.17 -24.34
C SER A 376 -5.86 -21.59 -24.55
N GLY A 377 -7.18 -21.77 -24.51
CA GLY A 377 -7.83 -23.03 -24.84
C GLY A 377 -8.18 -23.17 -26.32
N THR A 378 -9.02 -24.16 -26.61
CA THR A 378 -9.46 -24.51 -27.98
C THR A 378 -10.95 -24.25 -28.22
N GLY A 379 -11.72 -24.02 -27.16
CA GLY A 379 -13.14 -23.70 -27.27
C GLY A 379 -13.78 -23.25 -25.95
N VAL A 380 -14.84 -22.48 -26.04
CA VAL A 380 -15.66 -22.07 -24.89
C VAL A 380 -17.13 -22.22 -25.23
N SER A 381 -17.84 -23.10 -24.54
CA SER A 381 -19.29 -23.24 -24.63
C SER A 381 -19.97 -22.69 -23.38
N TYR A 382 -21.14 -22.09 -23.53
CA TYR A 382 -21.94 -21.61 -22.42
C TYR A 382 -23.42 -21.57 -22.79
N SER A 383 -24.26 -21.94 -21.83
CA SER A 383 -25.72 -21.99 -22.00
C SER A 383 -26.37 -21.05 -21.00
N SER A 384 -27.37 -20.29 -21.45
CA SER A 384 -28.20 -19.52 -20.53
C SER A 384 -29.12 -20.43 -19.74
N ALA A 385 -29.24 -20.16 -18.44
CA ALA A 385 -30.20 -20.81 -17.55
C ALA A 385 -31.33 -19.87 -17.08
N SER A 386 -31.25 -18.59 -17.48
CA SER A 386 -32.24 -17.54 -17.21
C SER A 386 -32.02 -16.37 -18.19
N ASN A 387 -32.92 -15.40 -18.19
CA ASN A 387 -32.81 -14.16 -18.94
C ASN A 387 -31.51 -13.40 -18.59
N ILE A 388 -30.88 -12.79 -19.60
CA ILE A 388 -29.67 -11.97 -19.45
C ILE A 388 -29.94 -10.62 -20.11
N THR A 389 -29.63 -9.53 -19.41
CA THR A 389 -29.66 -8.18 -19.97
C THR A 389 -28.24 -7.71 -20.27
N PHE A 390 -27.95 -7.46 -21.54
CA PHE A 390 -26.70 -6.92 -22.04
C PHE A 390 -26.90 -5.43 -22.38
N ASN A 391 -26.42 -4.54 -21.52
CA ASN A 391 -26.52 -3.10 -21.77
C ASN A 391 -25.43 -2.61 -22.74
N GLY A 392 -24.28 -3.29 -22.80
CA GLY A 392 -23.26 -3.09 -23.83
C GLY A 392 -23.39 -4.09 -24.98
N SER A 393 -22.31 -4.21 -25.75
CA SER A 393 -22.24 -5.12 -26.90
C SER A 393 -21.97 -6.55 -26.47
N VAL A 394 -22.48 -7.50 -27.25
CA VAL A 394 -22.27 -8.93 -27.12
C VAL A 394 -21.32 -9.37 -28.23
N THR A 395 -20.18 -9.97 -27.85
CA THR A 395 -19.25 -10.60 -28.80
C THR A 395 -19.16 -12.09 -28.53
N ILE A 396 -19.63 -12.90 -29.48
CA ILE A 396 -19.40 -14.35 -29.52
C ILE A 396 -18.16 -14.57 -30.38
N GLY A 397 -17.01 -14.80 -29.75
CA GLY A 397 -15.75 -14.99 -30.45
C GLY A 397 -15.66 -16.30 -31.24
N THR A 398 -14.68 -16.38 -32.13
CA THR A 398 -14.38 -17.60 -32.89
C THR A 398 -14.17 -18.80 -31.96
N SER A 399 -14.62 -19.98 -32.40
CA SER A 399 -14.56 -21.22 -31.61
C SER A 399 -15.21 -21.12 -30.22
N THR A 400 -16.14 -20.20 -30.04
CA THR A 400 -17.02 -20.15 -28.86
C THR A 400 -18.47 -20.39 -29.24
N THR A 401 -19.24 -20.97 -28.33
CA THR A 401 -20.64 -21.33 -28.56
C THR A 401 -21.53 -20.77 -27.46
N PHE A 402 -22.45 -19.90 -27.83
CA PHE A 402 -23.54 -19.45 -26.96
C PHE A 402 -24.83 -20.23 -27.27
N ASN A 403 -25.37 -20.94 -26.28
CA ASN A 403 -26.70 -21.52 -26.35
C ASN A 403 -27.71 -20.64 -25.57
N GLY A 404 -28.64 -20.01 -26.28
CA GLY A 404 -29.69 -19.14 -25.73
C GLY A 404 -30.85 -19.88 -25.04
N SER A 405 -30.90 -21.21 -25.13
CA SER A 405 -31.90 -22.07 -24.50
C SER A 405 -33.34 -21.61 -24.80
N SER A 406 -34.22 -21.46 -23.80
CA SER A 406 -35.60 -20.98 -23.95
C SER A 406 -35.80 -19.56 -23.37
N ASN A 407 -34.72 -18.80 -23.18
CA ASN A 407 -34.74 -17.54 -22.45
C ASN A 407 -34.92 -16.33 -23.36
N THR A 408 -35.42 -15.21 -22.82
CA THR A 408 -35.43 -13.92 -23.53
C THR A 408 -34.26 -13.07 -23.06
N HIS A 409 -33.33 -12.81 -23.99
CA HIS A 409 -32.15 -11.98 -23.75
C HIS A 409 -32.36 -10.58 -24.33
N ILE A 410 -32.05 -9.55 -23.56
CA ILE A 410 -32.13 -8.15 -24.02
C ILE A 410 -30.73 -7.69 -24.39
N VAL A 411 -30.57 -7.10 -25.58
CA VAL A 411 -29.31 -6.55 -26.07
C VAL A 411 -29.53 -5.08 -26.44
N ARG A 412 -28.81 -4.17 -25.77
CA ARG A 412 -28.86 -2.73 -26.05
C ARG A 412 -27.64 -2.21 -26.81
N GLY A 413 -26.56 -2.98 -26.85
CA GLY A 413 -25.41 -2.71 -27.73
C GLY A 413 -25.50 -3.45 -29.06
N ASN A 414 -24.33 -3.70 -29.66
CA ASN A 414 -24.20 -4.50 -30.88
C ASN A 414 -24.20 -6.00 -30.56
N TRP A 415 -24.68 -6.80 -31.50
CA TRP A 415 -24.53 -8.25 -31.50
C TRP A 415 -23.51 -8.66 -32.57
N ILE A 416 -22.39 -9.20 -32.12
CA ILE A 416 -21.27 -9.59 -32.97
C ILE A 416 -21.08 -11.11 -32.84
N ASN A 417 -21.46 -11.87 -33.86
CA ASN A 417 -21.31 -13.32 -33.87
C ASN A 417 -20.20 -13.79 -34.83
N ASN A 418 -19.04 -14.13 -34.27
CA ASN A 418 -17.91 -14.75 -34.96
C ASN A 418 -17.74 -16.24 -34.61
N GLY A 419 -18.58 -16.77 -33.71
CA GLY A 419 -18.58 -18.16 -33.28
C GLY A 419 -19.90 -18.85 -33.65
N THR A 420 -20.44 -19.61 -32.70
CA THR A 420 -21.73 -20.29 -32.88
C THR A 420 -22.75 -19.73 -31.90
N PHE A 421 -23.89 -19.27 -32.40
CA PHE A 421 -25.08 -19.00 -31.59
C PHE A 421 -26.14 -20.06 -31.87
N SER A 422 -26.65 -20.71 -30.83
CA SER A 422 -27.80 -21.62 -30.90
C SER A 422 -28.95 -21.03 -30.10
N GLY A 423 -29.95 -20.47 -30.79
CA GLY A 423 -31.09 -19.82 -30.14
C GLY A 423 -32.07 -20.79 -29.47
N SER A 424 -32.12 -22.06 -29.92
CA SER A 424 -33.12 -23.04 -29.49
C SER A 424 -34.55 -22.45 -29.58
N THR A 425 -35.28 -22.28 -28.48
CA THR A 425 -36.61 -21.63 -28.45
C THR A 425 -36.58 -20.22 -27.83
N GLY A 426 -35.39 -19.72 -27.52
CA GLY A 426 -35.17 -18.41 -26.90
C GLY A 426 -35.35 -17.24 -27.86
N THR A 427 -35.40 -16.04 -27.29
CA THR A 427 -35.57 -14.78 -28.01
C THR A 427 -34.39 -13.85 -27.73
N ILE A 428 -33.82 -13.24 -28.77
CA ILE A 428 -32.92 -12.09 -28.64
C ILE A 428 -33.71 -10.83 -28.96
N GLN A 429 -33.97 -10.01 -27.95
CA GLN A 429 -34.64 -8.72 -28.09
C GLN A 429 -33.61 -7.61 -28.16
N PHE A 430 -33.61 -6.88 -29.27
CA PHE A 430 -32.81 -5.67 -29.42
C PHE A 430 -33.60 -4.45 -28.90
N ASP A 431 -33.09 -3.81 -27.85
CA ASP A 431 -33.75 -2.70 -27.12
C ASP A 431 -32.84 -1.46 -27.04
N GLY A 432 -31.86 -1.37 -27.95
CA GLY A 432 -30.91 -0.27 -28.05
C GLY A 432 -31.25 0.68 -29.19
N ALA A 433 -31.00 1.98 -29.02
CA ALA A 433 -31.27 3.01 -30.03
C ALA A 433 -30.46 2.87 -31.34
N SER A 434 -29.40 2.05 -31.35
CA SER A 434 -28.52 1.83 -32.51
C SER A 434 -27.87 0.45 -32.52
N SER A 435 -28.59 -0.58 -32.08
CA SER A 435 -28.08 -1.96 -32.08
C SER A 435 -27.83 -2.46 -33.51
N GLY A 436 -26.57 -2.81 -33.81
CA GLY A 436 -26.20 -3.49 -35.05
C GLY A 436 -26.01 -4.99 -34.87
N ILE A 437 -26.26 -5.76 -35.93
CA ILE A 437 -25.93 -7.19 -36.02
C ILE A 437 -24.79 -7.35 -37.02
N SER A 438 -23.70 -8.00 -36.62
CA SER A 438 -22.53 -8.24 -37.46
C SER A 438 -21.80 -9.53 -37.06
N GLY A 439 -20.72 -9.85 -37.77
CA GLY A 439 -19.84 -10.99 -37.49
C GLY A 439 -19.74 -11.98 -38.65
N SER A 440 -18.69 -12.79 -38.63
CA SER A 440 -18.37 -13.73 -39.72
C SER A 440 -19.22 -14.99 -39.76
N ALA A 441 -20.02 -15.25 -38.71
CA ALA A 441 -20.82 -16.47 -38.54
C ALA A 441 -22.32 -16.16 -38.46
N LEU A 442 -22.77 -15.11 -39.16
CA LEU A 442 -24.18 -14.84 -39.39
C LEU A 442 -24.68 -15.81 -40.49
N ALA A 443 -25.36 -16.88 -40.08
CA ALA A 443 -26.10 -17.77 -40.96
C ALA A 443 -27.55 -17.86 -40.46
#